data_AF-A0A0U3PSF4-F1
#
_entry.id   AF-A0A0U3PSF4-F1
#
_cell.length_a   1.000
_cell.length_b   1.000
_cell.length_c   1.000
_cell.angle_alpha   90.00
_cell.angle_beta   90.00
_cell.angle_gamma   90.00
#
_symmetry.space_group_name_H-M   'P 1'
#
loop_
_entity.id
_entity.type
_entity.pdbx_description
1 polymer ?
#
loop_
_entity_poly.entity_id
_entity_poly.type
_entity_poly.pdbx_seq_one_letter_code
_entity_poly.pdbx_strand_id
1 'polypeptide(L)'
;MADIAELALNGGTAELQSSETVGSLSGSSNLNLNANTLTVGGTGVSAYSGVISGSGALVKSGTGTLTLSGSNTYGGTTTVSGGTLSVASDGNLGAGALVLNGGTLAVTGATTIDNAVTGPGTVDDAVSNAVTFSGTISGGGSLIKTGAGTLTLSGTNSYTGTTIIAAGTLLVAASGALANESTYEVASGATFQTADGVTNVIRGLSGAGNVILGDGTLTVSVEDAVTNTFSGTISGTGTFEKGDLGILVLTGTNNAVAADLKMWGHPGVCRRRLHCGW
;
A
#
# COMPACT_ATOMS: atom_id res chain seq x y z
N MET A 1 -24.35 16.36 3.81
CA MET A 1 -23.29 17.37 4.05
C MET A 1 -22.60 16.93 5.33
N ALA A 2 -21.27 16.87 5.37
CA ALA A 2 -20.58 16.61 6.63
C ALA A 2 -20.98 17.72 7.62
N ASP A 3 -21.35 17.35 8.83
CA ASP A 3 -21.43 18.32 9.92
C ASP A 3 -20.04 18.96 10.09
N ILE A 4 -20.01 20.25 10.41
CA ILE A 4 -18.78 20.97 10.73
C ILE A 4 -18.50 20.98 12.24
N ALA A 5 -19.43 20.46 13.06
CA ALA A 5 -19.31 20.43 14.50
C ALA A 5 -18.15 19.52 14.96
N GLU A 6 -17.43 19.98 15.99
CA GLU A 6 -16.43 19.19 16.68
C GLU A 6 -17.08 18.29 17.74
N LEU A 7 -16.73 17.00 17.73
CA LEU A 7 -16.98 16.09 18.84
C LEU A 7 -15.73 16.02 19.73
N ALA A 8 -15.71 16.84 20.79
CA ALA A 8 -14.61 16.88 21.77
C ALA A 8 -14.97 16.07 23.03
N LEU A 9 -14.21 15.00 23.29
CA LEU A 9 -14.45 14.08 24.42
C LEU A 9 -13.36 14.20 25.49
N ASN A 10 -13.63 15.02 26.51
CA ASN A 10 -12.66 15.40 27.56
C ASN A 10 -13.06 14.98 28.98
N GLY A 11 -14.12 14.17 29.14
CA GLY A 11 -14.44 13.52 30.41
C GLY A 11 -15.35 12.29 30.25
N GLY A 12 -15.15 11.28 31.10
CA GLY A 12 -15.98 10.07 31.17
C GLY A 12 -15.77 9.08 30.02
N THR A 13 -16.81 8.28 29.75
CA THR A 13 -16.91 7.42 28.56
C THR A 13 -18.10 7.91 27.75
N ALA A 14 -17.92 8.16 26.47
CA ALA A 14 -19.00 8.50 25.55
C ALA A 14 -19.51 7.24 24.82
N GLU A 15 -20.80 7.20 24.53
CA GLU A 15 -21.40 6.12 23.75
C GLU A 15 -22.17 6.69 22.56
N LEU A 16 -21.89 6.14 21.38
CA LEU A 16 -22.61 6.49 20.18
C LEU A 16 -23.94 5.72 20.14
N GLN A 17 -25.06 6.43 20.30
CA GLN A 17 -26.41 5.82 20.34
C GLN A 17 -27.01 5.62 18.93
N SER A 18 -26.55 6.39 17.94
CA SER A 18 -26.91 6.28 16.52
C SER A 18 -25.72 6.67 15.66
N SER A 19 -25.65 6.18 14.42
CA SER A 19 -24.62 6.63 13.47
C SER A 19 -24.63 8.16 13.32
N GLU A 20 -23.45 8.76 13.29
CA GLU A 20 -23.26 10.21 13.33
C GLU A 20 -22.19 10.65 12.34
N THR A 21 -22.30 11.88 11.84
CA THR A 21 -21.26 12.53 11.05
C THR A 21 -20.84 13.82 11.75
N VAL A 22 -19.55 13.94 12.04
CA VAL A 22 -18.95 15.09 12.73
C VAL A 22 -17.88 15.74 11.84
N GLY A 23 -17.57 17.00 12.10
CA GLY A 23 -16.48 17.71 11.43
C GLY A 23 -15.11 17.27 11.93
N SER A 24 -14.95 17.15 13.24
CA SER A 24 -13.72 16.68 13.87
C SER A 24 -14.00 15.80 15.08
N LEU A 25 -13.05 14.93 15.40
CA LEU A 25 -13.04 14.12 16.62
C LEU A 25 -11.78 14.47 17.41
N SER A 26 -11.95 14.92 18.65
CA SER A 26 -10.83 15.31 19.52
C SER A 26 -11.03 14.86 20.97
N GLY A 27 -9.94 14.84 21.72
CA GLY A 27 -9.94 14.50 23.14
C GLY A 27 -9.27 13.18 23.48
N SER A 28 -9.52 12.71 24.71
CA SER A 28 -8.80 11.60 25.35
C SER A 28 -9.70 10.62 26.10
N SER A 29 -10.99 10.96 26.27
CA SER A 29 -11.97 10.08 26.91
C SER A 29 -12.40 8.96 25.99
N ASN A 30 -12.68 7.77 26.51
CA ASN A 30 -13.06 6.61 25.70
C ASN A 30 -14.39 6.83 24.95
N LEU A 31 -14.49 6.26 23.76
CA LEU A 31 -15.68 6.31 22.90
C LEU A 31 -16.10 4.89 22.53
N ASN A 32 -17.28 4.46 22.96
CA ASN A 32 -17.89 3.23 22.51
C ASN A 32 -18.80 3.51 21.29
N LEU A 33 -18.49 2.93 20.15
CA LEU A 33 -19.29 3.04 18.93
C LEU A 33 -20.58 2.20 18.96
N ASN A 34 -20.75 1.32 19.96
CA ASN A 34 -21.79 0.30 19.95
C ASN A 34 -21.76 -0.45 18.61
N ALA A 35 -22.86 -0.49 17.86
CA ALA A 35 -22.92 -1.04 16.50
C ALA A 35 -23.11 0.06 15.43
N ASN A 36 -22.81 1.32 15.78
CA ASN A 36 -23.06 2.50 14.96
C ASN A 36 -21.81 2.93 14.18
N THR A 37 -22.01 3.74 13.15
CA THR A 37 -20.92 4.30 12.35
C THR A 37 -20.64 5.74 12.77
N LEU A 38 -19.40 6.06 13.14
CA LEU A 38 -18.94 7.44 13.26
C LEU A 38 -18.23 7.87 11.98
N THR A 39 -18.71 8.94 11.36
CA THR A 39 -18.04 9.57 10.22
C THR A 39 -17.37 10.88 10.67
N VAL A 40 -16.07 11.03 10.43
CA VAL A 40 -15.33 12.29 10.66
C VAL A 40 -15.02 12.89 9.30
N GLY A 41 -15.62 14.04 8.96
CA GLY A 41 -15.69 14.58 7.59
C GLY A 41 -15.17 15.99 7.38
N GLY A 42 -14.50 16.59 8.37
CA GLY A 42 -13.99 17.94 8.28
C GLY A 42 -12.74 18.10 7.42
N THR A 43 -12.33 19.35 7.26
CA THR A 43 -11.19 19.78 6.43
C THR A 43 -9.93 20.13 7.25
N GLY A 44 -10.07 20.22 8.58
CA GLY A 44 -9.00 20.58 9.50
C GLY A 44 -8.15 19.39 9.96
N VAL A 45 -7.26 19.66 10.92
CA VAL A 45 -6.48 18.63 11.61
C VAL A 45 -7.14 18.37 12.96
N SER A 46 -7.37 17.10 13.28
CA SER A 46 -7.92 16.66 14.56
C SER A 46 -7.13 15.47 15.09
N ALA A 47 -7.08 15.33 16.42
CA ALA A 47 -6.35 14.28 17.09
C ALA A 47 -7.16 13.72 18.25
N TYR A 48 -7.27 12.39 18.28
CA TYR A 48 -8.00 11.66 19.30
C TYR A 48 -7.12 10.58 19.92
N SER A 49 -7.07 10.58 21.25
CA SER A 49 -6.18 9.72 22.05
C SER A 49 -6.93 8.75 22.96
N GLY A 50 -8.26 8.89 23.06
CA GLY A 50 -9.10 7.93 23.77
C GLY A 50 -9.18 6.59 23.06
N VAL A 51 -9.56 5.55 23.79
CA VAL A 51 -9.84 4.23 23.21
C VAL A 51 -11.20 4.27 22.53
N ILE A 52 -11.24 3.97 21.23
CA ILE A 52 -12.46 3.67 20.49
C ILE A 52 -12.77 2.18 20.64
N SER A 53 -13.98 1.82 21.06
CA SER A 53 -14.43 0.43 21.27
C SER A 53 -15.78 0.14 20.61
N GLY A 54 -16.25 -1.11 20.66
CA GLY A 54 -17.55 -1.54 20.11
C GLY A 54 -17.43 -2.34 18.82
N SER A 55 -18.56 -2.76 18.23
CA SER A 55 -18.60 -3.45 16.93
C SER A 55 -18.85 -2.50 15.75
N GLY A 56 -19.09 -1.22 16.03
CA GLY A 56 -19.34 -0.16 15.06
C GLY A 56 -18.13 0.21 14.21
N ALA A 57 -18.39 1.03 13.19
CA ALA A 57 -17.42 1.38 12.16
C ALA A 57 -16.94 2.84 12.29
N LEU A 58 -15.73 3.10 11.77
CA LEU A 58 -15.17 4.44 11.67
C LEU A 58 -15.00 4.81 10.19
N VAL A 59 -15.47 5.99 9.79
CA VAL A 59 -15.27 6.53 8.44
C VAL A 59 -14.53 7.85 8.54
N LYS A 60 -13.29 7.89 8.03
CA LYS A 60 -12.57 9.13 7.77
C LYS A 60 -12.89 9.61 6.37
N SER A 61 -13.58 10.75 6.29
CA SER A 61 -13.96 11.44 5.06
C SER A 61 -13.51 12.91 5.10
N GLY A 62 -13.88 13.71 4.11
CA GLY A 62 -13.42 15.10 3.99
C GLY A 62 -11.92 15.20 3.69
N THR A 63 -11.41 16.41 3.53
CA THR A 63 -10.00 16.63 3.11
C THR A 63 -9.02 16.76 4.28
N GLY A 64 -9.51 16.78 5.52
CA GLY A 64 -8.70 16.99 6.71
C GLY A 64 -7.88 15.78 7.14
N THR A 65 -7.16 15.92 8.25
CA THR A 65 -6.40 14.85 8.91
C THR A 65 -7.04 14.47 10.24
N LEU A 66 -7.24 13.17 10.47
CA LEU A 66 -7.58 12.61 11.79
C LEU A 66 -6.38 11.79 12.27
N THR A 67 -5.82 12.14 13.43
CA THR A 67 -4.79 11.35 14.09
C THR A 67 -5.42 10.49 15.18
N LEU A 68 -5.24 9.17 15.10
CA LEU A 68 -5.62 8.24 16.16
C LEU A 68 -4.37 7.80 16.91
N SER A 69 -4.38 7.98 18.23
CA SER A 69 -3.24 7.62 19.10
C SER A 69 -3.62 6.67 20.23
N GLY A 70 -4.92 6.45 20.46
CA GLY A 70 -5.40 5.44 21.40
C GLY A 70 -5.21 4.02 20.90
N SER A 71 -5.07 3.05 21.83
CA SER A 71 -5.10 1.62 21.53
C SER A 71 -6.56 1.18 21.37
N ASN A 72 -7.07 1.30 20.15
CA ASN A 72 -8.46 1.06 19.81
C ASN A 72 -8.79 -0.43 19.80
N THR A 73 -10.02 -0.77 20.18
CA THR A 73 -10.50 -2.15 20.28
C THR A 73 -11.80 -2.38 19.52
N TYR A 74 -12.24 -1.43 18.70
CA TYR A 74 -13.44 -1.62 17.90
C TYR A 74 -13.21 -2.66 16.79
N GLY A 75 -14.22 -3.47 16.53
CA GLY A 75 -14.15 -4.58 15.57
C GLY A 75 -14.77 -4.27 14.20
N GLY A 76 -15.50 -3.16 14.07
CA GLY A 76 -16.06 -2.75 12.78
C GLY A 76 -15.01 -2.13 11.86
N THR A 77 -15.36 -2.01 10.59
CA THR A 77 -14.46 -1.54 9.54
C THR A 77 -14.01 -0.09 9.76
N THR A 78 -12.73 0.17 9.51
CA THR A 78 -12.18 1.52 9.33
C THR A 78 -12.16 1.84 7.82
N THR A 79 -12.87 2.88 7.39
CA THR A 79 -12.88 3.34 5.99
C THR A 79 -12.23 4.71 5.87
N VAL A 80 -11.25 4.84 5.00
CA VAL A 80 -10.61 6.12 4.66
C VAL A 80 -11.05 6.52 3.26
N SER A 81 -12.14 7.29 3.18
CA SER A 81 -12.75 7.73 1.92
C SER A 81 -12.29 9.12 1.46
N GLY A 82 -11.49 9.82 2.27
CA GLY A 82 -10.90 11.09 1.91
C GLY A 82 -9.94 11.65 2.97
N GLY A 83 -9.06 12.55 2.54
CA GLY A 83 -8.06 13.18 3.41
C GLY A 83 -7.09 12.14 3.98
N THR A 84 -6.65 12.36 5.23
CA THR A 84 -5.64 11.50 5.86
C THR A 84 -6.13 10.93 7.18
N LEU A 85 -5.99 9.62 7.35
CA LEU A 85 -6.01 8.96 8.66
C LEU A 85 -4.55 8.71 9.07
N SER A 86 -4.12 9.33 10.16
CA SER A 86 -2.75 9.22 10.69
C SER A 86 -2.72 8.29 11.89
N VAL A 87 -1.84 7.31 11.86
CA VAL A 87 -1.61 6.32 12.93
C VAL A 87 -0.12 6.16 13.20
N ALA A 88 0.24 5.69 14.38
CA ALA A 88 1.64 5.39 14.73
C ALA A 88 1.87 3.91 15.07
N SER A 89 0.80 3.15 15.31
CA SER A 89 0.83 1.74 15.68
C SER A 89 -0.40 1.01 15.13
N ASP A 90 -0.29 -0.30 14.99
CA ASP A 90 -1.37 -1.20 14.57
C ASP A 90 -2.65 -1.05 15.42
N GLY A 91 -2.49 -1.04 16.74
CA GLY A 91 -3.61 -0.85 17.67
C GLY A 91 -4.37 0.46 17.49
N ASN A 92 -3.87 1.44 16.74
CA ASN A 92 -4.64 2.65 16.42
C ASN A 92 -5.77 2.40 15.40
N LEU A 93 -5.76 1.29 14.67
CA LEU A 93 -6.79 0.95 13.67
C LEU A 93 -7.93 0.06 14.18
N GLY A 94 -7.80 -0.46 15.41
CA GLY A 94 -8.71 -1.48 15.94
C GLY A 94 -8.51 -2.84 15.25
N ALA A 95 -9.45 -3.76 15.47
CA ALA A 95 -9.36 -5.14 14.97
C ALA A 95 -10.10 -5.35 13.64
N GLY A 96 -10.87 -4.36 13.17
CA GLY A 96 -11.67 -4.47 11.95
C GLY A 96 -10.84 -4.38 10.66
N ALA A 97 -11.47 -4.62 9.52
CA ALA A 97 -10.82 -4.41 8.22
C ALA A 97 -10.56 -2.91 7.94
N LEU A 98 -9.55 -2.63 7.12
CA LEU A 98 -9.24 -1.30 6.59
C LEU A 98 -9.69 -1.19 5.13
N VAL A 99 -10.37 -0.10 4.78
CA VAL A 99 -10.80 0.22 3.41
C VAL A 99 -10.19 1.54 2.98
N LEU A 100 -9.39 1.56 1.91
CA LEU A 100 -8.70 2.77 1.43
C LEU A 100 -9.35 3.34 0.15
N ASN A 101 -10.54 3.90 0.27
CA ASN A 101 -11.33 4.34 -0.88
C ASN A 101 -11.13 5.83 -1.20
N GLY A 102 -9.93 6.22 -1.64
CA GLY A 102 -9.63 7.58 -2.10
C GLY A 102 -9.04 8.53 -1.06
N GLY A 103 -8.78 8.05 0.18
CA GLY A 103 -7.96 8.75 1.15
C GLY A 103 -6.57 8.14 1.34
N THR A 104 -5.81 8.70 2.29
CA THR A 104 -4.45 8.29 2.64
C THR A 104 -4.40 7.71 4.05
N LEU A 105 -3.77 6.55 4.21
CA LEU A 105 -3.28 6.09 5.51
C LEU A 105 -1.84 6.59 5.70
N ALA A 106 -1.64 7.52 6.63
CA ALA A 106 -0.31 7.94 7.04
C ALA A 106 0.15 7.10 8.24
N VAL A 107 1.31 6.44 8.11
CA VAL A 107 1.89 5.60 9.16
C VAL A 107 3.18 6.25 9.68
N THR A 108 3.06 6.84 10.86
CA THR A 108 4.06 7.73 11.46
C THR A 108 4.97 7.05 12.47
N GLY A 109 4.75 5.76 12.78
CA GLY A 109 5.66 4.92 13.56
C GLY A 109 5.97 3.59 12.86
N ALA A 110 7.06 2.93 13.27
CA ALA A 110 7.36 1.58 12.81
C ALA A 110 6.40 0.57 13.43
N THR A 111 5.70 -0.21 12.60
CA THR A 111 4.65 -1.13 13.04
C THR A 111 4.38 -2.23 12.01
N THR A 112 3.66 -3.27 12.42
CA THR A 112 3.07 -4.26 11.51
C THR A 112 1.55 -4.10 11.56
N ILE A 113 0.94 -3.71 10.45
CA ILE A 113 -0.51 -3.65 10.29
C ILE A 113 -1.00 -5.04 9.87
N ASP A 114 -1.83 -5.66 10.71
CA ASP A 114 -2.39 -7.00 10.45
C ASP A 114 -3.82 -6.98 9.89
N ASN A 115 -4.47 -5.81 9.93
CA ASN A 115 -5.80 -5.62 9.38
C ASN A 115 -5.83 -6.04 7.89
N ALA A 116 -6.88 -6.75 7.49
CA ALA A 116 -7.16 -6.96 6.07
C ALA A 116 -7.44 -5.60 5.40
N VAL A 117 -6.82 -5.36 4.25
CA VAL A 117 -6.98 -4.11 3.49
C VAL A 117 -7.78 -4.37 2.23
N THR A 118 -8.77 -3.52 1.92
CA THR A 118 -9.56 -3.63 0.69
C THR A 118 -9.64 -2.31 -0.08
N GLY A 119 -9.72 -2.43 -1.42
CA GLY A 119 -9.88 -1.33 -2.35
C GLY A 119 -8.71 -0.36 -2.26
N PRO A 120 -7.50 -0.75 -2.68
CA PRO A 120 -6.29 -0.06 -2.25
C PRO A 120 -6.24 1.40 -2.72
N GLY A 121 -5.56 2.20 -1.92
CA GLY A 121 -5.40 3.66 -2.05
C GLY A 121 -4.00 4.06 -1.63
N THR A 122 -3.84 5.23 -1.03
CA THR A 122 -2.51 5.77 -0.69
C THR A 122 -2.06 5.34 0.70
N VAL A 123 -0.84 4.81 0.79
CA VAL A 123 -0.11 4.58 2.03
C VAL A 123 1.10 5.51 2.05
N ASP A 124 1.19 6.33 3.08
CA ASP A 124 2.27 7.29 3.30
C ASP A 124 3.04 6.95 4.60
N ASP A 125 4.17 6.27 4.47
CA ASP A 125 5.09 5.95 5.55
C ASP A 125 6.22 6.98 5.64
N ALA A 126 6.33 7.61 6.81
CA ALA A 126 7.31 8.65 7.04
C ALA A 126 8.76 8.14 6.86
N VAL A 127 9.69 9.09 6.63
CA VAL A 127 11.06 8.89 6.11
C VAL A 127 11.88 7.76 6.75
N SER A 128 11.64 7.42 8.02
CA SER A 128 12.44 6.44 8.76
C SER A 128 11.67 5.21 9.24
N ASN A 129 10.39 5.08 8.88
CA ASN A 129 9.55 4.01 9.42
C ASN A 129 9.62 2.77 8.54
N ALA A 130 9.87 1.63 9.18
CA ALA A 130 9.59 0.33 8.60
C ALA A 130 8.14 -0.03 8.94
N VAL A 131 7.30 -0.07 7.92
CA VAL A 131 5.88 -0.44 8.04
C VAL A 131 5.69 -1.77 7.34
N THR A 132 5.10 -2.75 8.02
CA THR A 132 4.77 -4.04 7.39
C THR A 132 3.28 -4.19 7.27
N PHE A 133 2.78 -4.50 6.08
CA PHE A 133 1.42 -5.00 5.90
C PHE A 133 1.49 -6.53 5.85
N SER A 134 0.90 -7.16 6.86
CA SER A 134 0.84 -8.62 7.00
C SER A 134 -0.54 -9.20 6.72
N GLY A 135 -1.58 -8.37 6.86
CA GLY A 135 -2.93 -8.69 6.40
C GLY A 135 -3.01 -8.77 4.87
N THR A 136 -4.00 -9.52 4.36
CA THR A 136 -4.30 -9.59 2.93
C THR A 136 -4.79 -8.26 2.40
N ILE A 137 -4.23 -7.81 1.28
CA ILE A 137 -4.72 -6.68 0.47
C ILE A 137 -5.53 -7.23 -0.71
N SER A 138 -6.75 -6.74 -0.91
CA SER A 138 -7.65 -7.19 -1.98
C SER A 138 -8.45 -6.05 -2.62
N GLY A 139 -9.16 -6.34 -3.72
CA GLY A 139 -10.03 -5.39 -4.42
C GLY A 139 -9.41 -4.76 -5.68
N GLY A 140 -10.19 -3.93 -6.38
CA GLY A 140 -9.82 -3.46 -7.73
C GLY A 140 -9.01 -2.17 -7.83
N GLY A 141 -8.79 -1.46 -6.71
CA GLY A 141 -8.07 -0.18 -6.68
C GLY A 141 -6.56 -0.33 -6.92
N SER A 142 -5.85 0.79 -6.98
CA SER A 142 -4.39 0.86 -7.07
C SER A 142 -3.75 1.09 -5.70
N LEU A 143 -2.69 0.36 -5.36
CA LEU A 143 -1.88 0.63 -4.17
C LEU A 143 -0.86 1.72 -4.50
N ILE A 144 -0.92 2.84 -3.81
CA ILE A 144 0.02 3.96 -4.00
C ILE A 144 0.90 4.08 -2.76
N LYS A 145 2.17 3.73 -2.90
CA LYS A 145 3.20 3.91 -1.87
C LYS A 145 3.85 5.28 -2.04
N THR A 146 3.63 6.16 -1.08
CA THR A 146 4.33 7.46 -0.95
C THR A 146 5.21 7.45 0.28
N GLY A 147 5.82 8.59 0.62
CA GLY A 147 6.72 8.68 1.77
C GLY A 147 8.07 8.04 1.49
N ALA A 148 9.10 8.48 2.20
CA ALA A 148 10.47 8.03 1.95
C ALA A 148 10.85 6.76 2.72
N GLY A 149 9.98 6.23 3.59
CA GLY A 149 10.22 5.03 4.36
C GLY A 149 10.14 3.73 3.54
N THR A 150 10.11 2.60 4.24
CA THR A 150 9.92 1.27 3.65
C THR A 150 8.57 0.68 4.03
N LEU A 151 7.75 0.40 3.02
CA LEU A 151 6.55 -0.44 3.16
C LEU A 151 6.90 -1.87 2.78
N THR A 152 6.73 -2.80 3.70
CA THR A 152 6.96 -4.22 3.51
C THR A 152 5.63 -4.94 3.30
N LEU A 153 5.49 -5.66 2.19
CA LEU A 153 4.37 -6.58 1.97
C LEU A 153 4.80 -7.99 2.35
N SER A 154 4.09 -8.60 3.30
CA SER A 154 4.35 -9.96 3.80
C SER A 154 3.13 -10.88 3.72
N GLY A 155 1.91 -10.32 3.72
CA GLY A 155 0.67 -11.07 3.50
C GLY A 155 0.46 -11.45 2.05
N THR A 156 -0.34 -12.49 1.79
CA THR A 156 -0.75 -12.87 0.43
C THR A 156 -1.78 -11.90 -0.11
N ASN A 157 -1.51 -11.30 -1.28
CA ASN A 157 -2.28 -10.19 -1.83
C ASN A 157 -3.01 -10.57 -3.13
N SER A 158 -4.23 -10.08 -3.30
CA SER A 158 -5.15 -10.41 -4.41
C SER A 158 -5.83 -9.19 -5.04
N TYR A 159 -5.33 -7.98 -4.76
CA TYR A 159 -5.80 -6.78 -5.44
C TYR A 159 -5.41 -6.82 -6.93
N THR A 160 -6.12 -6.10 -7.79
CA THR A 160 -5.91 -6.18 -9.25
C THR A 160 -5.48 -4.86 -9.89
N GLY A 161 -5.58 -3.73 -9.20
CA GLY A 161 -5.10 -2.46 -9.73
C GLY A 161 -3.58 -2.33 -9.64
N THR A 162 -3.05 -1.28 -10.23
CA THR A 162 -1.61 -1.02 -10.32
C THR A 162 -1.00 -0.76 -8.94
N THR A 163 0.21 -1.25 -8.72
CA THR A 163 1.05 -0.82 -7.60
C THR A 163 1.94 0.33 -8.07
N ILE A 164 1.75 1.52 -7.52
CA ILE A 164 2.54 2.71 -7.83
C ILE A 164 3.49 2.97 -6.66
N ILE A 165 4.78 2.88 -6.91
CA ILE A 165 5.84 3.15 -5.94
C ILE A 165 6.37 4.55 -6.24
N ALA A 166 5.73 5.55 -5.65
CA ALA A 166 5.97 6.96 -5.94
C ALA A 166 7.20 7.51 -5.21
N ALA A 167 7.50 6.99 -4.01
CA ALA A 167 8.67 7.35 -3.22
C ALA A 167 9.06 6.23 -2.23
N GLY A 168 10.28 6.31 -1.71
CA GLY A 168 10.80 5.35 -0.73
C GLY A 168 10.96 3.96 -1.32
N THR A 169 10.74 2.94 -0.47
CA THR A 169 10.93 1.54 -0.83
C THR A 169 9.64 0.74 -0.62
N LEU A 170 9.25 -0.04 -1.63
CA LEU A 170 8.34 -1.17 -1.44
C LEU A 170 9.20 -2.45 -1.35
N LEU A 171 9.19 -3.10 -0.19
CA LEU A 171 9.87 -4.37 0.05
C LEU A 171 8.87 -5.53 0.01
N VAL A 172 9.19 -6.59 -0.72
CA VAL A 172 8.41 -7.83 -0.76
C VAL A 172 9.12 -8.90 0.05
N ALA A 173 8.53 -9.27 1.19
CA ALA A 173 9.15 -10.18 2.16
C ALA A 173 8.72 -11.65 2.00
N ALA A 174 7.74 -11.95 1.14
CA ALA A 174 7.27 -13.31 0.93
C ALA A 174 6.86 -13.59 -0.53
N SER A 175 6.97 -14.85 -0.94
CA SER A 175 6.41 -15.32 -2.21
C SER A 175 4.88 -15.24 -2.18
N GLY A 176 4.26 -14.67 -3.20
CA GLY A 176 2.82 -14.39 -3.24
C GLY A 176 2.39 -13.14 -2.48
N ALA A 177 3.34 -12.37 -1.93
CA ALA A 177 3.04 -11.05 -1.35
C ALA A 177 2.84 -9.96 -2.41
N LEU A 178 3.11 -10.26 -3.68
CA LEU A 178 2.67 -9.42 -4.78
C LEU A 178 1.31 -9.89 -5.28
N ALA A 179 0.48 -8.93 -5.71
CA ALA A 179 -0.65 -9.22 -6.56
C ALA A 179 -0.13 -9.63 -7.95
N ASN A 180 -0.20 -10.93 -8.26
CA ASN A 180 0.33 -11.48 -9.52
C ASN A 180 -0.31 -10.88 -10.76
N GLU A 181 -1.52 -10.35 -10.60
CA GLU A 181 -2.37 -9.76 -11.63
C GLU A 181 -2.17 -8.24 -11.79
N SER A 182 -1.24 -7.64 -11.04
CA SER A 182 -1.02 -6.19 -11.04
C SER A 182 0.18 -5.77 -11.87
N THR A 183 0.12 -4.57 -12.43
CA THR A 183 1.29 -3.86 -12.96
C THR A 183 1.99 -3.09 -11.83
N TYR A 184 3.29 -2.87 -11.96
CA TYR A 184 4.12 -2.15 -11.00
C TYR A 184 4.81 -0.97 -11.70
N GLU A 185 4.55 0.23 -11.22
CA GLU A 185 5.19 1.47 -11.70
C GLU A 185 6.15 1.98 -10.63
N VAL A 186 7.44 2.05 -10.96
CA VAL A 186 8.49 2.53 -10.04
C VAL A 186 8.94 3.92 -10.48
N ALA A 187 8.54 4.94 -9.72
CA ALA A 187 8.91 6.32 -10.00
C ALA A 187 10.42 6.55 -9.87
N SER A 188 10.93 7.58 -10.54
CA SER A 188 12.34 7.98 -10.41
C SER A 188 12.70 8.24 -8.94
N GLY A 189 13.80 7.65 -8.48
CA GLY A 189 14.25 7.75 -7.09
C GLY A 189 13.55 6.81 -6.10
N ALA A 190 12.47 6.14 -6.50
CA ALA A 190 11.81 5.13 -5.70
C ALA A 190 12.41 3.74 -5.93
N THR A 191 12.17 2.81 -5.00
CA THR A 191 12.75 1.46 -5.02
C THR A 191 11.69 0.38 -4.87
N PHE A 192 11.72 -0.60 -5.77
CA PHE A 192 11.01 -1.86 -5.64
C PHE A 192 12.03 -2.95 -5.28
N GLN A 193 11.87 -3.58 -4.12
CA GLN A 193 12.83 -4.55 -3.59
C GLN A 193 12.16 -5.88 -3.28
N THR A 194 12.83 -6.99 -3.60
CA THR A 194 12.46 -8.33 -3.11
C THR A 194 13.47 -8.81 -2.07
N ALA A 195 13.01 -9.52 -1.04
CA ALA A 195 13.89 -10.19 -0.08
C ALA A 195 14.54 -11.45 -0.68
N ASP A 196 15.49 -12.03 0.04
CA ASP A 196 16.13 -13.29 -0.32
C ASP A 196 15.12 -14.46 -0.28
N GLY A 197 15.27 -15.41 -1.20
CA GLY A 197 14.43 -16.60 -1.36
C GLY A 197 13.04 -16.32 -1.90
N VAL A 198 12.72 -15.06 -2.21
CA VAL A 198 11.38 -14.64 -2.64
C VAL A 198 11.22 -14.80 -4.15
N THR A 199 10.18 -15.55 -4.55
CA THR A 199 9.78 -15.70 -5.95
C THR A 199 8.41 -15.10 -6.17
N ASN A 200 8.28 -14.19 -7.14
CA ASN A 200 7.01 -13.56 -7.48
C ASN A 200 6.85 -13.36 -8.99
N VAL A 201 5.58 -13.26 -9.40
CA VAL A 201 5.17 -12.92 -10.76
C VAL A 201 4.43 -11.58 -10.70
N ILE A 202 4.65 -10.71 -11.69
CA ILE A 202 3.88 -9.46 -11.87
C ILE A 202 3.43 -9.34 -13.32
N ARG A 203 2.31 -8.67 -13.60
CA ARG A 203 1.84 -8.50 -14.99
C ARG A 203 2.63 -7.46 -15.79
N GLY A 204 3.31 -6.56 -15.11
CA GLY A 204 4.01 -5.49 -15.80
C GLY A 204 4.93 -4.71 -14.90
N LEU A 205 5.95 -4.13 -15.52
CA LEU A 205 6.95 -3.29 -14.87
C LEU A 205 7.21 -2.06 -15.73
N SER A 206 7.06 -0.88 -15.15
CA SER A 206 7.31 0.41 -15.80
C SER A 206 7.94 1.43 -14.87
N GLY A 207 8.38 2.54 -15.44
CA GLY A 207 8.97 3.66 -14.70
C GLY A 207 10.50 3.72 -14.81
N ALA A 208 11.09 4.59 -13.99
CA ALA A 208 12.50 5.00 -14.06
C ALA A 208 13.26 4.84 -12.73
N GLY A 209 12.63 4.19 -11.73
CA GLY A 209 13.21 3.96 -10.41
C GLY A 209 14.21 2.79 -10.37
N ASN A 210 14.36 2.21 -9.19
CA ASN A 210 15.28 1.11 -8.94
C ASN A 210 14.52 -0.18 -8.64
N VAL A 211 14.96 -1.29 -9.21
CA VAL A 211 14.56 -2.64 -8.81
C VAL A 211 15.78 -3.32 -8.20
N ILE A 212 15.62 -3.80 -6.97
CA ILE A 212 16.66 -4.52 -6.22
C ILE A 212 16.16 -5.92 -5.92
N LEU A 213 16.81 -6.92 -6.50
CA LEU A 213 16.46 -8.32 -6.29
C LEU A 213 17.31 -8.91 -5.16
N GLY A 214 16.66 -9.51 -4.15
CA GLY A 214 17.31 -10.53 -3.32
C GLY A 214 17.71 -11.75 -4.16
N ASP A 215 18.15 -12.85 -3.56
CA ASP A 215 18.63 -14.03 -4.32
C ASP A 215 17.53 -14.90 -4.98
N GLY A 216 16.25 -14.51 -4.89
CA GLY A 216 15.11 -15.19 -5.52
C GLY A 216 14.87 -14.81 -6.99
N THR A 217 13.61 -14.94 -7.45
CA THR A 217 13.22 -14.69 -8.85
C THR A 217 12.07 -13.69 -8.96
N LEU A 218 12.23 -12.67 -9.79
CA LEU A 218 11.12 -11.82 -10.24
C LEU A 218 10.80 -12.13 -11.71
N THR A 219 9.59 -12.64 -11.97
CA THR A 219 9.09 -12.85 -13.33
C THR A 219 8.11 -11.75 -13.70
N VAL A 220 8.35 -11.07 -14.83
CA VAL A 220 7.42 -10.09 -15.40
C VAL A 220 6.64 -10.74 -16.54
N SER A 221 5.37 -11.05 -16.34
CA SER A 221 4.48 -11.70 -17.30
C SER A 221 3.60 -10.68 -18.03
N VAL A 222 4.22 -9.95 -18.97
CA VAL A 222 3.49 -8.99 -19.82
C VAL A 222 2.55 -9.72 -20.77
N GLU A 223 1.27 -9.35 -20.74
CA GLU A 223 0.21 -9.90 -21.58
C GLU A 223 0.48 -9.72 -23.09
N ASP A 224 -0.07 -10.63 -23.91
CA ASP A 224 0.10 -10.58 -25.37
C ASP A 224 -0.37 -9.23 -25.95
N ALA A 225 0.33 -8.76 -26.98
CA ALA A 225 0.16 -7.45 -27.61
C ALA A 225 0.33 -6.23 -26.67
N VAL A 226 0.70 -6.41 -25.40
CA VAL A 226 1.04 -5.31 -24.48
C VAL A 226 2.54 -5.03 -24.54
N THR A 227 2.90 -3.74 -24.47
CA THR A 227 4.29 -3.30 -24.30
C THR A 227 4.43 -2.56 -22.98
N ASN A 228 5.40 -2.95 -22.16
CA ASN A 228 5.82 -2.21 -20.98
C ASN A 228 7.24 -1.69 -21.19
N THR A 229 7.52 -0.48 -20.70
CA THR A 229 8.85 0.12 -20.78
C THR A 229 9.34 0.47 -19.39
N PHE A 230 10.49 -0.07 -19.01
CA PHE A 230 11.21 0.25 -17.79
C PHE A 230 12.57 0.87 -18.15
N SER A 231 12.78 2.13 -17.76
CA SER A 231 14.00 2.89 -18.01
C SER A 231 14.89 3.03 -16.79
N GLY A 232 14.49 2.41 -15.67
CA GLY A 232 15.21 2.45 -14.41
C GLY A 232 16.40 1.50 -14.34
N THR A 233 16.83 1.23 -13.11
CA THR A 233 17.92 0.27 -12.84
C THR A 233 17.38 -1.06 -12.32
N ILE A 234 18.00 -2.17 -12.73
CA ILE A 234 17.76 -3.50 -12.14
C ILE A 234 19.09 -4.02 -11.62
N SER A 235 19.15 -4.32 -10.33
CA SER A 235 20.34 -4.73 -9.59
C SER A 235 19.99 -5.84 -8.57
N GLY A 236 21.00 -6.33 -7.83
CA GLY A 236 20.84 -7.41 -6.86
C GLY A 236 21.48 -8.72 -7.30
N THR A 237 21.21 -9.80 -6.56
CA THR A 237 21.81 -11.13 -6.77
C THR A 237 20.86 -12.14 -7.41
N GLY A 238 19.56 -11.85 -7.45
CA GLY A 238 18.53 -12.75 -7.96
C GLY A 238 18.37 -12.77 -9.47
N THR A 239 17.38 -13.56 -9.88
CA THR A 239 17.03 -13.77 -11.28
C THR A 239 15.91 -12.84 -11.72
N PHE A 240 16.07 -12.19 -12.88
CA PHE A 240 15.02 -11.43 -13.54
C PHE A 240 14.55 -12.16 -14.80
N GLU A 241 13.29 -12.57 -14.83
CA GLU A 241 12.71 -13.33 -15.95
C GLU A 241 11.61 -12.55 -16.66
N LYS A 242 11.50 -12.76 -17.97
CA LYS A 242 10.32 -12.37 -18.75
C LYS A 242 9.48 -13.62 -18.96
N GLY A 243 8.26 -13.62 -18.40
CA GLY A 243 7.20 -14.58 -18.73
C GLY A 243 6.56 -14.26 -20.08
N ASP A 244 5.32 -14.70 -20.31
CA ASP A 244 4.32 -14.38 -21.37
C ASP A 244 4.74 -13.78 -22.74
N LEU A 245 3.81 -13.63 -23.68
CA LEU A 245 4.15 -13.23 -25.06
C LEU A 245 4.31 -11.71 -25.27
N GLY A 246 3.89 -10.88 -24.31
CA GLY A 246 4.03 -9.43 -24.39
C GLY A 246 5.47 -8.93 -24.42
N ILE A 247 5.64 -7.64 -24.72
CA ILE A 247 6.95 -7.01 -24.86
C ILE A 247 7.32 -6.28 -23.57
N LEU A 248 8.49 -6.60 -23.02
CA LEU A 248 9.14 -5.79 -21.99
C LEU A 248 10.36 -5.09 -22.59
N VAL A 249 10.31 -3.76 -22.66
CA VAL A 249 11.40 -2.91 -23.15
C VAL A 249 12.19 -2.40 -21.95
N LEU A 250 13.48 -2.72 -21.90
CA LEU A 250 14.41 -2.24 -20.89
C LEU A 250 15.37 -1.23 -21.52
N THR A 251 15.36 0.01 -21.04
CA THR A 251 16.20 1.11 -21.61
C THR A 251 17.21 1.70 -20.62
N GLY A 252 17.14 1.33 -19.34
CA GLY A 252 18.07 1.81 -18.31
C GLY A 252 19.27 0.90 -18.05
N THR A 253 19.93 1.11 -16.91
CA THR A 253 21.13 0.33 -16.51
C THR A 253 20.70 -0.94 -15.78
N ASN A 254 20.71 -2.06 -16.49
CA ASN A 254 20.21 -3.35 -15.97
C ASN A 254 21.41 -4.28 -15.77
N ASN A 255 22.03 -4.23 -14.59
CA ASN A 255 23.28 -4.94 -14.31
C ASN A 255 23.05 -6.34 -13.71
N ALA A 256 21.84 -6.66 -13.23
CA ALA A 256 21.50 -8.01 -12.74
C ALA A 256 21.11 -9.00 -13.86
N VAL A 257 20.96 -8.58 -15.11
CA VAL A 257 20.65 -9.47 -16.26
C VAL A 257 21.86 -10.20 -16.85
N ALA A 258 23.05 -10.05 -16.24
CA ALA A 258 24.29 -10.62 -16.79
C ALA A 258 24.40 -12.15 -16.68
N ALA A 259 23.57 -12.83 -15.86
CA ALA A 259 23.68 -14.28 -15.64
C ALA A 259 22.50 -15.13 -16.16
N ASP A 260 21.24 -14.65 -16.16
CA ASP A 260 20.10 -15.55 -16.39
C ASP A 260 18.83 -14.84 -16.91
N LEU A 261 18.91 -14.02 -17.96
CA LEU A 261 17.68 -13.63 -18.68
C LEU A 261 17.14 -14.86 -19.45
N LYS A 262 16.36 -15.70 -18.76
CA LYS A 262 15.63 -16.82 -19.37
C LYS A 262 14.37 -16.29 -20.04
N MET A 263 14.48 -16.02 -21.34
CA MET A 263 13.31 -15.78 -22.19
C MET A 263 12.72 -17.14 -22.57
N TRP A 264 11.63 -17.55 -21.93
CA TRP A 264 10.92 -18.75 -22.33
C TRP A 264 10.07 -18.46 -23.58
N GLY A 265 10.56 -18.88 -24.74
CA GLY A 265 9.80 -18.85 -26.00
C GLY A 265 10.33 -19.91 -26.96
N HIS A 266 9.43 -20.78 -27.43
CA HIS A 266 9.68 -21.83 -28.43
C HIS A 266 10.48 -21.32 -29.67
N PRO A 267 11.22 -22.19 -30.38
CA PRO A 267 12.16 -21.79 -31.43
C PRO A 267 11.41 -21.15 -32.60
N GLY A 268 11.63 -19.84 -32.82
CA GLY A 268 11.06 -19.16 -33.98
C GLY A 268 10.96 -17.64 -33.88
N VAL A 269 10.96 -17.05 -32.68
CA VAL A 269 10.85 -15.58 -32.53
C VAL A 269 11.91 -15.06 -31.57
N CYS A 270 13.18 -15.24 -31.95
CA CYS A 270 14.30 -14.61 -31.26
C CYS A 270 14.62 -13.28 -31.95
N ARG A 271 14.00 -12.17 -31.52
CA ARG A 271 14.49 -10.83 -31.86
C ARG A 271 15.03 -10.15 -30.62
N ARG A 272 16.34 -10.31 -30.38
CA ARG A 272 17.11 -9.31 -29.63
C ARG A 272 16.94 -7.99 -30.36
N ARG A 273 16.25 -7.03 -29.76
CA ARG A 273 16.43 -5.61 -30.11
C ARG A 273 17.19 -4.93 -28.97
N LEU A 274 18.41 -5.43 -28.73
CA LEU A 274 19.44 -4.60 -28.10
C LEU A 274 19.79 -3.53 -29.13
N HIS A 275 19.16 -2.35 -29.03
CA HIS A 275 19.77 -1.15 -29.59
C HIS A 275 20.89 -0.74 -28.64
N CYS A 276 22.11 -1.21 -28.92
CA CYS A 276 23.30 -0.50 -28.46
C CYS A 276 23.50 0.70 -29.39
N GLY A 277 23.32 1.91 -28.88
CA GLY A 277 23.77 3.12 -29.55
C GLY A 277 25.30 3.12 -29.60
N TRP A 278 25.85 3.49 -30.76
CA TRP A 278 27.29 3.70 -30.98
C TRP A 278 27.73 5.01 -30.36
#